data_AF-A0A812UL32-F1
#
_entry.id   AF-A0A812UL32-F1
#
_cell.length_a   1.000
_cell.length_b   1.000
_cell.length_c   1.000
_cell.angle_alpha   90.00
_cell.angle_beta   90.00
_cell.angle_gamma   90.00
#
_symmetry.space_group_name_H-M   'P 1'
#
loop_
_entity.id
_entity.type
_entity.pdbx_description
1 polymer ?
#
loop_
_entity_poly.entity_id
_entity_poly.type
_entity_poly.pdbx_seq_one_letter_code
_entity_poly.pdbx_strand_id
1 'polypeptide(L)'
;MTKNELIEAARALNITVHTSWSRDEIRTLVLEKRKEITGTSQIPKGLASMTKADLEKKMDELKIPVPPAATKGHMMRLTRDTTADLSEQVCTFGRHRGLMFKEIPESYLLWSVKGVQAKRSGSSEELRQLANYAERRMEKSHKMQHYDPEENAAIPYSPDPNDLVSVAPSAAMSSTGTWSMVPPAANESPEKRSLGKTNRGKGYVPPKIDSLKRASDKEAGQTKMEQDIPEEVKAEFAALSTRLASLKDKYGV
;
A
#
# COMPACT_ATOMS: atom_id res chain seq x y z
N MET A 1 -14.87 -1.89 -41.11
CA MET A 1 -15.47 -0.60 -41.53
C MET A 1 -14.75 -0.06 -42.75
N THR A 2 -15.22 -0.52 -43.90
CA THR A 2 -14.94 0.09 -45.20
C THR A 2 -15.53 1.51 -45.28
N LYS A 3 -15.08 2.35 -46.21
CA LYS A 3 -15.56 3.75 -46.31
C LYS A 3 -17.07 3.81 -46.59
N ASN A 4 -17.61 2.85 -47.34
CA ASN A 4 -19.04 2.76 -47.65
C ASN A 4 -19.88 2.39 -46.41
N GLU A 5 -19.44 1.40 -45.62
CA GLU A 5 -20.07 1.05 -44.34
C GLU A 5 -20.12 2.24 -43.36
N LEU A 6 -19.09 3.10 -43.36
CA LEU A 6 -19.05 4.29 -42.52
C LEU A 6 -20.02 5.39 -42.99
N ILE A 7 -20.21 5.54 -44.30
CA ILE A 7 -21.19 6.47 -44.86
C ILE A 7 -22.61 6.01 -44.56
N GLU A 8 -22.89 4.70 -44.65
CA GLU A 8 -24.18 4.12 -44.26
C GLU A 8 -24.44 4.29 -42.76
N ALA A 9 -23.44 4.04 -41.91
CA ALA A 9 -23.53 4.28 -40.47
C ALA A 9 -23.75 5.77 -40.14
N ALA A 10 -23.10 6.68 -40.86
CA ALA A 10 -23.31 8.13 -40.72
C ALA A 10 -24.74 8.53 -41.10
N ARG A 11 -25.27 7.99 -42.20
CA ARG A 11 -26.68 8.20 -42.61
C ARG A 11 -27.67 7.69 -41.58
N ALA A 12 -27.44 6.50 -41.01
CA ALA A 12 -28.28 5.95 -39.94
C ALA A 12 -28.27 6.83 -38.67
N LEU A 13 -27.20 7.58 -38.44
CA LEU A 13 -27.04 8.53 -37.32
C LEU A 13 -27.41 9.97 -37.69
N ASN A 14 -27.99 10.20 -38.87
CA ASN A 14 -28.34 11.52 -39.41
C ASN A 14 -27.16 12.50 -39.51
N ILE A 15 -25.95 11.99 -39.79
CA ILE A 15 -24.75 12.79 -40.04
C ILE A 15 -24.57 12.95 -41.56
N THR A 16 -24.47 14.18 -42.02
CA THR A 16 -24.13 14.48 -43.41
C THR A 16 -22.62 14.35 -43.61
N VAL A 17 -22.22 13.50 -44.56
CA VAL A 17 -20.81 13.20 -44.85
C VAL A 17 -20.51 13.49 -46.32
N HIS A 18 -19.38 14.14 -46.59
CA HIS A 18 -18.95 14.46 -47.94
C HIS A 18 -18.08 13.35 -48.53
N THR A 19 -18.17 13.11 -49.84
CA THR A 19 -17.45 12.00 -50.51
C THR A 19 -15.94 12.19 -50.54
N SER A 20 -15.46 13.45 -50.48
CA SER A 20 -14.03 13.78 -50.41
C SER A 20 -13.40 13.52 -49.05
N TRP A 21 -14.19 13.31 -47.98
CA TRP A 21 -13.66 13.07 -46.65
C TRP A 21 -12.94 11.72 -46.56
N SER A 22 -11.87 11.71 -45.78
CA SER A 22 -11.11 10.50 -45.52
C SER A 22 -11.93 9.53 -44.68
N ARG A 23 -11.60 8.24 -44.77
CA ARG A 23 -12.25 7.20 -43.99
C ARG A 23 -12.16 7.47 -42.48
N ASP A 24 -11.05 8.05 -42.03
CA ASP A 24 -10.77 8.23 -40.62
C ASP A 24 -11.54 9.43 -40.03
N GLU A 25 -11.73 10.51 -40.80
CA GLU A 25 -12.62 11.63 -40.44
C GLU A 25 -14.10 11.19 -40.31
N ILE A 26 -14.57 10.35 -41.23
CA ILE A 26 -15.94 9.82 -41.14
C ILE A 26 -16.08 8.91 -39.91
N ARG A 27 -15.05 8.11 -39.61
CA ARG A 27 -15.03 7.24 -38.42
C ARG A 27 -15.09 8.05 -37.13
N THR A 28 -14.34 9.16 -37.03
CA THR A 28 -14.36 10.00 -35.82
C THR A 28 -15.73 10.63 -35.59
N LEU A 29 -16.38 11.15 -36.63
CA LEU A 29 -17.72 11.74 -36.54
C LEU A 29 -18.78 10.71 -36.11
N VAL A 30 -18.74 9.51 -36.69
CA VAL A 30 -19.65 8.41 -36.32
C VAL A 30 -19.45 8.00 -34.85
N LEU A 31 -18.20 7.91 -34.39
CA LEU A 31 -17.90 7.58 -33.01
C LEU A 31 -18.35 8.66 -32.03
N GLU A 32 -18.15 9.93 -32.37
CA GLU A 32 -18.59 11.08 -31.57
C GLU A 32 -20.11 11.11 -31.43
N LYS A 33 -20.85 11.00 -32.55
CA LYS A 33 -22.32 10.98 -32.51
C LYS A 33 -22.87 9.77 -31.75
N ARG A 34 -22.24 8.60 -31.87
CA ARG A 34 -22.61 7.42 -31.08
C ARG A 34 -22.36 7.65 -29.59
N LYS A 35 -21.27 8.32 -29.20
CA LYS A 35 -21.00 8.68 -27.80
C LYS A 35 -22.01 9.69 -27.26
N GLU A 36 -22.43 10.66 -28.08
CA GLU A 36 -23.49 11.60 -27.73
C GLU A 36 -24.83 10.90 -27.48
N ILE A 37 -25.23 9.97 -28.37
CA ILE A 37 -26.47 9.20 -28.25
C ILE A 37 -26.43 8.24 -27.06
N THR A 38 -25.24 7.68 -26.78
CA THR A 38 -25.02 6.77 -25.63
C THR A 38 -24.84 7.54 -24.31
N GLY A 39 -24.87 8.87 -24.32
CA GLY A 39 -24.78 9.70 -23.11
C GLY A 39 -23.39 9.72 -22.45
N THR A 40 -22.33 9.35 -23.16
CA THR A 40 -20.94 9.30 -22.64
C THR A 40 -20.11 10.49 -23.10
N SER A 41 -20.70 11.70 -23.13
CA SER A 41 -19.92 12.94 -23.14
C SER A 41 -19.49 13.26 -21.70
N GLN A 42 -18.38 12.66 -21.29
CA GLN A 42 -17.72 12.92 -20.00
C GLN A 42 -16.68 14.04 -20.18
N ILE A 43 -17.14 15.28 -20.28
CA ILE A 43 -16.44 16.32 -19.53
C ILE A 43 -16.80 16.01 -18.07
N PRO A 44 -15.84 15.78 -17.15
CA PRO A 44 -16.17 15.41 -15.79
C PRO A 44 -17.05 16.50 -15.18
N LYS A 45 -18.34 16.21 -15.02
CA LYS A 45 -19.29 17.08 -14.34
C LYS A 45 -18.76 17.29 -12.93
N GLY A 46 -18.21 18.48 -12.67
CA GLY A 46 -17.79 18.87 -11.32
C GLY A 46 -18.97 18.71 -10.37
N LEU A 47 -18.72 18.36 -9.09
CA LEU A 47 -19.76 18.08 -8.10
C LEU A 47 -20.90 19.12 -8.10
N ALA A 48 -20.57 20.40 -8.31
CA ALA A 48 -21.52 21.51 -8.40
C ALA A 48 -22.58 21.35 -9.51
N SER A 49 -22.17 20.80 -10.65
CA SER A 49 -23.00 20.59 -11.84
C SER A 49 -23.84 19.31 -11.81
N MET A 50 -23.62 18.43 -10.82
CA MET A 50 -24.38 17.18 -10.69
C MET A 50 -25.80 17.45 -10.19
N THR A 51 -26.76 16.66 -10.66
CA THR A 51 -28.13 16.69 -10.12
C THR A 51 -28.20 15.93 -8.79
N LYS A 52 -29.31 16.08 -8.06
CA LYS A 52 -29.50 15.38 -6.77
C LYS A 52 -29.42 13.85 -6.94
N ALA A 53 -30.06 13.31 -7.98
CA ALA A 53 -30.06 11.88 -8.28
C ALA A 53 -28.67 11.37 -8.69
N ASP A 54 -27.88 12.19 -9.40
CA ASP A 54 -26.51 11.81 -9.76
C ASP A 54 -25.59 11.76 -8.53
N LEU A 55 -25.82 12.64 -7.54
CA LEU A 55 -25.08 12.63 -6.28
C LEU A 55 -25.45 11.44 -5.41
N GLU A 56 -26.73 11.07 -5.35
CA GLU A 56 -27.19 9.86 -4.65
C GLU A 56 -26.49 8.61 -5.23
N LYS A 57 -26.46 8.47 -6.57
CA LYS A 57 -25.71 7.38 -7.23
C LYS A 57 -24.22 7.38 -6.90
N LYS A 58 -23.57 8.56 -6.91
CA LYS A 58 -22.15 8.66 -6.52
C LYS A 58 -21.92 8.33 -5.05
N MET A 59 -22.85 8.67 -4.16
CA MET A 59 -22.76 8.33 -2.75
C MET A 59 -22.94 6.84 -2.51
N ASP A 60 -23.85 6.19 -3.25
CA ASP A 60 -24.02 4.74 -3.24
C ASP A 60 -22.75 4.03 -3.75
N GLU A 61 -22.14 4.55 -4.83
CA GLU A 61 -20.87 4.06 -5.37
C GLU A 61 -19.73 4.18 -4.35
N LEU A 62 -19.64 5.32 -3.66
CA LEU A 62 -18.65 5.59 -2.62
C LEU A 62 -19.01 4.97 -1.26
N LYS A 63 -20.16 4.27 -1.15
CA LYS A 63 -20.69 3.67 0.08
C LYS A 63 -20.80 4.66 1.25
N ILE A 64 -21.18 5.89 0.94
CA ILE A 64 -21.39 6.96 1.93
C ILE A 64 -22.85 6.90 2.37
N PRO A 65 -23.15 6.68 3.67
CA PRO A 65 -24.52 6.67 4.15
C PRO A 65 -25.14 8.07 3.98
N VAL A 66 -26.19 8.17 3.18
CA VAL A 66 -26.91 9.43 2.94
C VAL A 66 -27.87 9.69 4.10
N PRO A 67 -27.75 10.82 4.82
CA PRO A 67 -28.68 11.17 5.87
C PRO A 67 -30.11 11.37 5.32
N PRO A 68 -31.17 11.02 6.08
CA PRO A 68 -32.53 11.27 5.65
C PRO A 68 -32.75 12.78 5.41
N ALA A 69 -33.33 13.13 4.27
CA ALA A 69 -33.53 14.51 3.82
C ALA A 69 -32.24 15.33 3.55
N ALA A 70 -31.13 14.69 3.18
CA ALA A 70 -29.92 15.40 2.76
C ALA A 70 -30.18 16.33 1.56
N THR A 71 -29.77 17.60 1.70
CA THR A 71 -29.83 18.59 0.62
C THR A 71 -28.73 18.34 -0.40
N LYS A 72 -28.90 18.85 -1.64
CA LYS A 72 -27.87 18.78 -2.69
C LYS A 72 -26.51 19.30 -2.18
N GLY A 73 -26.52 20.44 -1.47
CA GLY A 73 -25.32 21.03 -0.86
C GLY A 73 -24.63 20.11 0.14
N HIS A 74 -25.42 19.44 0.99
CA HIS A 74 -24.91 18.50 1.97
C HIS A 74 -24.26 17.29 1.31
N MET A 75 -24.89 16.73 0.27
CA MET A 75 -24.34 15.62 -0.48
C MET A 75 -23.06 15.98 -1.22
N MET A 76 -23.00 17.16 -1.84
CA MET A 76 -21.76 17.63 -2.47
C MET A 76 -20.62 17.77 -1.45
N ARG A 77 -20.89 18.28 -0.24
CA ARG A 77 -19.85 18.40 0.79
C ARG A 77 -19.34 17.03 1.22
N LEU A 78 -20.23 16.09 1.53
CA LEU A 78 -19.86 14.73 1.93
C LEU A 78 -19.06 14.01 0.83
N THR A 79 -19.49 14.10 -0.43
CA THR A 79 -18.74 13.54 -1.56
C THR A 79 -17.38 14.21 -1.71
N ARG A 80 -17.29 15.55 -1.59
CA ARG A 80 -16.00 16.26 -1.70
C ARG A 80 -15.04 15.82 -0.60
N ASP A 81 -15.51 15.80 0.65
CA ASP A 81 -14.67 15.54 1.81
C ASP A 81 -14.19 14.07 1.85
N THR A 82 -14.94 13.14 1.25
CA THR A 82 -14.52 11.74 1.07
C THR A 82 -13.58 11.52 -0.11
N THR A 83 -13.76 12.28 -1.20
CA THR A 83 -12.87 12.21 -2.39
C THR A 83 -11.62 13.08 -2.28
N ALA A 84 -11.52 13.92 -1.26
CA ALA A 84 -10.37 14.77 -1.05
C ALA A 84 -9.10 13.92 -0.92
N ASP A 85 -8.04 14.31 -1.61
CA ASP A 85 -6.78 13.60 -1.51
C ASP A 85 -6.19 13.86 -0.12
N LEU A 86 -6.04 12.80 0.67
CA LEU A 86 -5.47 12.89 2.02
C LEU A 86 -4.03 13.41 1.98
N SER A 87 -3.36 13.39 0.82
CA SER A 87 -1.97 13.88 0.67
C SER A 87 -1.80 15.38 0.95
N GLU A 88 -2.83 16.19 0.65
CA GLU A 88 -2.83 17.65 0.83
C GLU A 88 -3.40 18.08 2.20
N GLN A 89 -3.87 17.12 2.99
CA GLN A 89 -4.41 17.40 4.31
C GLN A 89 -3.30 17.82 5.27
N VAL A 90 -3.56 18.89 6.03
CA VAL A 90 -2.63 19.40 7.05
C VAL A 90 -2.81 18.63 8.35
N CYS A 91 -1.71 18.16 8.92
CA CYS A 91 -1.71 17.51 10.22
C CYS A 91 -1.97 18.53 11.33
N THR A 92 -3.00 18.30 12.13
CA THR A 92 -3.45 19.23 13.17
C THR A 92 -2.87 18.91 14.56
N PHE A 93 -2.16 17.79 14.71
CA PHE A 93 -1.75 17.25 16.01
C PHE A 93 -0.30 16.73 16.02
N GLY A 94 0.23 16.51 17.24
CA GLY A 94 1.54 15.88 17.44
C GLY A 94 2.73 16.74 17.03
N ARG A 95 3.86 16.09 16.75
CA ARG A 95 5.15 16.75 16.47
C ARG A 95 5.19 17.43 15.09
N HIS A 96 4.45 16.91 14.13
CA HIS A 96 4.42 17.38 12.74
C HIS A 96 3.18 18.23 12.43
N ARG A 97 2.62 18.89 13.45
CA ARG A 97 1.49 19.80 13.29
C ARG A 97 1.85 20.95 12.33
N GLY A 98 0.96 21.24 11.39
CA GLY A 98 1.13 22.28 10.37
C GLY A 98 1.78 21.80 9.08
N LEU A 99 2.30 20.57 9.04
CA LEU A 99 2.81 19.95 7.81
C LEU A 99 1.70 19.20 7.08
N MET A 100 1.81 19.12 5.75
CA MET A 100 0.92 18.26 4.95
C MET A 100 1.26 16.79 5.17
N PHE A 101 0.28 15.90 5.01
CA PHE A 101 0.51 14.46 5.17
C PHE A 101 1.62 13.92 4.24
N LYS A 102 1.78 14.49 3.04
CA LYS A 102 2.86 14.15 2.12
C LYS A 102 4.27 14.43 2.66
N GLU A 103 4.41 15.45 3.50
CA GLU A 103 5.69 15.95 4.05
C GLU A 103 6.10 15.20 5.32
N ILE A 104 5.18 14.42 5.91
CA ILE A 104 5.42 13.69 7.14
C ILE A 104 6.40 12.53 6.88
N PRO A 105 7.45 12.38 7.70
CA PRO A 105 8.40 11.27 7.58
C PRO A 105 7.74 9.90 7.71
N GLU A 106 8.26 8.92 6.97
CA GLU A 106 7.74 7.55 6.94
C GLU A 106 7.72 6.87 8.32
N SER A 107 8.70 7.16 9.18
CA SER A 107 8.75 6.66 10.55
C SER A 107 7.55 7.11 11.39
N TYR A 108 7.12 8.35 11.22
CA TYR A 108 5.97 8.91 11.93
C TYR A 108 4.64 8.39 11.36
N LEU A 109 4.59 8.17 10.04
CA LEU A 109 3.47 7.48 9.39
C LEU A 109 3.31 6.06 9.94
N LEU A 110 4.39 5.29 10.06
CA LEU A 110 4.36 3.94 10.63
C LEU A 110 3.93 3.94 12.10
N TRP A 111 4.38 4.94 12.88
CA TRP A 111 3.93 5.13 14.26
C TRP A 111 2.41 5.36 14.32
N SER A 112 1.86 6.17 13.40
CA SER A 112 0.42 6.47 13.38
C SER A 112 -0.42 5.21 13.13
N VAL A 113 0.00 4.35 12.20
CA VAL A 113 -0.64 3.06 11.92
C VAL A 113 -0.62 2.16 13.16
N LYS A 114 0.55 1.99 13.78
CA LYS A 114 0.70 1.19 15.01
C LYS A 114 -0.16 1.75 16.15
N GLY A 115 -0.24 3.07 16.29
CA GLY A 115 -1.05 3.74 17.30
C GLY A 115 -2.55 3.44 17.16
N VAL A 116 -3.07 3.51 15.93
CA VAL A 116 -4.49 3.21 15.64
C VAL A 116 -4.79 1.73 15.81
N GLN A 117 -3.88 0.83 15.40
CA GLN A 117 -4.03 -0.60 15.60
C GLN A 117 -4.02 -0.99 17.08
N ALA A 118 -3.15 -0.39 17.90
CA ALA A 118 -3.09 -0.63 19.33
C ALA A 118 -4.31 -0.08 20.09
N LYS A 119 -4.94 1.01 19.60
CA LYS A 119 -6.07 1.68 20.25
C LYS A 119 -7.23 1.91 19.28
N ARG A 120 -7.85 0.82 18.81
CA ARG A 120 -8.93 0.83 17.79
C ARG A 120 -10.12 1.75 18.14
N SER A 121 -10.53 1.79 19.42
CA SER A 121 -11.77 2.45 19.89
C SER A 121 -11.57 3.86 20.47
N GLY A 122 -10.32 4.26 20.77
CA GLY A 122 -10.01 5.53 21.45
C GLY A 122 -9.04 6.44 20.70
N SER A 123 -8.74 6.15 19.44
CA SER A 123 -7.87 6.98 18.62
C SER A 123 -8.62 8.22 18.11
N SER A 124 -7.95 9.37 18.09
CA SER A 124 -8.51 10.58 17.49
C SER A 124 -8.77 10.39 16.00
N GLU A 125 -9.80 11.07 15.49
CA GLU A 125 -10.19 11.00 14.07
C GLU A 125 -9.04 11.43 13.14
N GLU A 126 -8.32 12.48 13.52
CA GLU A 126 -7.14 12.96 12.80
C GLU A 126 -6.00 11.92 12.75
N LEU A 127 -5.81 11.15 13.82
CA LEU A 127 -4.81 10.08 13.85
C LEU A 127 -5.22 8.91 12.95
N ARG A 128 -6.52 8.61 12.89
CA ARG A 128 -7.07 7.62 11.95
C ARG A 128 -6.89 8.05 10.50
N GLN A 129 -7.12 9.32 10.19
CA GLN A 129 -6.91 9.84 8.83
C GLN A 129 -5.44 9.76 8.41
N LEU A 130 -4.51 10.12 9.32
CA LEU A 130 -3.08 9.99 9.07
C LEU A 130 -2.66 8.52 8.87
N ALA A 131 -3.19 7.60 9.69
CA ALA A 131 -2.93 6.18 9.56
C ALA A 131 -3.48 5.60 8.24
N ASN A 132 -4.69 6.00 7.84
CA ASN A 132 -5.26 5.59 6.55
C ASN A 132 -4.43 6.10 5.36
N TYR A 133 -3.91 7.33 5.46
CA TYR A 133 -2.98 7.87 4.46
C TYR A 133 -1.67 7.06 4.40
N ALA A 134 -1.10 6.75 5.57
CA ALA A 134 0.10 5.94 5.69
C ALA A 134 -0.07 4.55 5.07
N GLU A 135 -1.16 3.84 5.39
CA GLU A 135 -1.47 2.51 4.83
C GLU A 135 -1.55 2.55 3.30
N ARG A 136 -2.26 3.54 2.73
CA ARG A 136 -2.35 3.71 1.27
C ARG A 136 -1.01 4.01 0.61
N ARG A 137 -0.14 4.79 1.28
CA ARG A 137 1.20 5.12 0.77
C ARG A 137 2.13 3.90 0.80
N MET A 138 2.08 3.12 1.88
CA MET A 138 2.86 1.89 2.03
C MET A 138 2.40 0.79 1.07
N GLU A 139 1.08 0.62 0.87
CA GLU A 139 0.54 -0.36 -0.08
C GLU A 139 0.96 -0.06 -1.52
N LYS A 140 0.97 1.22 -1.91
CA LYS A 140 1.52 1.66 -3.21
C LYS A 140 3.00 1.35 -3.34
N SER A 141 3.77 1.57 -2.27
CA SER A 141 5.20 1.25 -2.23
C SER A 141 5.45 -0.26 -2.39
N HIS A 142 4.76 -1.10 -1.61
CA HIS A 142 4.88 -2.57 -1.71
C HIS A 142 4.42 -3.13 -3.06
N LYS A 143 3.38 -2.56 -3.68
CA LYS A 143 2.95 -2.95 -5.03
C LYS A 143 3.95 -2.56 -6.12
N MET A 144 4.81 -1.57 -5.86
CA MET A 144 5.89 -1.17 -6.78
C MET A 144 7.21 -1.88 -6.50
N GLN A 145 7.35 -2.57 -5.36
CA GLN A 145 8.52 -3.41 -5.10
C GLN A 145 8.46 -4.64 -6.02
N HIS A 146 9.45 -4.68 -6.90
CA HIS A 146 9.84 -5.68 -7.89
C HIS A 146 9.10 -7.03 -7.90
N TYR A 147 8.56 -7.40 -9.07
CA TYR A 147 8.37 -8.81 -9.41
C TYR A 147 9.76 -9.43 -9.60
N ASP A 148 10.28 -10.10 -8.57
CA ASP A 148 11.49 -10.87 -8.69
C ASP A 148 11.13 -12.27 -9.22
N PRO A 149 11.50 -12.62 -10.47
CA PRO A 149 11.13 -13.89 -11.08
C PRO A 149 11.74 -15.09 -10.34
N GLU A 150 12.79 -14.90 -9.54
CA GLU A 150 13.42 -15.98 -8.78
C GLU A 150 12.67 -16.34 -7.49
N GLU A 151 12.12 -15.35 -6.77
CA GLU A 151 11.35 -15.62 -5.54
C GLU A 151 9.94 -16.15 -5.83
N ASN A 152 9.40 -15.82 -7.00
CA ASN A 152 8.03 -16.17 -7.39
C ASN A 152 7.96 -17.39 -8.34
N ALA A 153 9.07 -18.11 -8.49
CA ALA A 153 9.15 -19.33 -9.28
C ALA A 153 8.38 -20.47 -8.59
N ALA A 154 7.10 -20.63 -8.94
CA ALA A 154 6.32 -21.80 -8.55
C ALA A 154 6.77 -23.01 -9.38
N ILE A 155 7.38 -24.01 -8.74
CA ILE A 155 7.65 -25.29 -9.38
C ILE A 155 6.29 -25.95 -9.69
N PRO A 156 6.03 -26.37 -10.94
CA PRO A 156 4.80 -27.09 -11.26
C PRO A 156 4.69 -28.34 -10.40
N TYR A 157 3.49 -28.62 -9.89
CA TYR A 157 3.20 -29.77 -9.05
C TYR A 157 3.69 -31.06 -9.72
N SER A 158 4.72 -31.69 -9.14
CA SER A 158 5.09 -33.06 -9.47
C SER A 158 4.31 -33.99 -8.53
N PRO A 159 3.47 -34.90 -9.05
CA PRO A 159 2.84 -35.90 -8.20
C PRO A 159 3.92 -36.72 -7.51
N ASP A 160 3.85 -36.79 -6.18
CA ASP A 160 4.72 -37.64 -5.37
C ASP A 160 4.47 -39.11 -5.77
N PRO A 161 5.49 -39.95 -6.01
CA PRO A 161 5.29 -41.36 -6.35
C PRO A 161 4.44 -42.15 -5.34
N ASN A 162 4.25 -41.65 -4.11
CA ASN A 162 3.37 -42.25 -3.11
C ASN A 162 1.88 -41.87 -3.26
N ASP A 163 1.54 -40.83 -4.03
CA ASP A 163 0.14 -40.44 -4.31
C ASP A 163 -0.47 -41.22 -5.50
N LEU A 164 0.28 -42.15 -6.10
CA LEU A 164 -0.19 -43.00 -7.21
C LEU A 164 -1.12 -44.16 -6.79
N VAL A 165 -1.54 -44.20 -5.52
CA VAL A 165 -2.57 -45.14 -5.08
C VAL A 165 -3.91 -44.40 -5.03
N SER A 166 -4.64 -44.42 -6.15
CA SER A 166 -6.12 -44.42 -6.23
C SER A 166 -6.71 -43.54 -7.35
N VAL A 167 -6.28 -43.66 -8.61
CA VAL A 167 -7.20 -43.49 -9.76
C VAL A 167 -6.78 -44.43 -10.88
N ALA A 168 -7.70 -45.30 -11.31
CA ALA A 168 -7.51 -46.24 -12.41
C ALA A 168 -7.24 -45.52 -13.75
N PRO A 169 -6.52 -46.17 -14.70
CA PRO A 169 -5.99 -45.50 -15.89
C PRO A 169 -7.03 -45.46 -17.02
N SER A 170 -7.09 -44.34 -17.73
CA SER A 170 -7.61 -44.34 -19.10
C SER A 170 -6.60 -43.60 -19.99
N ALA A 171 -6.07 -44.35 -20.95
CA ALA A 171 -4.95 -44.00 -21.80
C ALA A 171 -5.33 -42.98 -22.87
N ALA A 172 -4.46 -41.98 -23.10
CA ALA A 172 -4.09 -41.52 -24.44
C ALA A 172 -2.80 -40.70 -24.37
N MET A 173 -1.98 -40.88 -25.39
CA MET A 173 -0.53 -40.71 -25.45
C MET A 173 -0.04 -39.29 -25.75
N SER A 174 1.30 -39.15 -25.65
CA SER A 174 2.20 -38.17 -26.29
C SER A 174 2.80 -37.17 -25.29
N SER A 175 4.10 -37.03 -25.06
CA SER A 175 5.28 -37.41 -25.85
C SER A 175 6.52 -37.57 -24.94
N THR A 176 7.35 -38.50 -25.36
CA THR A 176 8.77 -38.78 -25.05
C THR A 176 9.62 -37.70 -24.35
N GLY A 177 10.27 -38.10 -23.24
CA GLY A 177 11.42 -37.39 -22.67
C GLY A 177 11.90 -37.84 -21.28
N THR A 178 11.80 -39.12 -20.92
CA THR A 178 12.15 -39.58 -19.56
C THR A 178 13.65 -39.91 -19.46
N TRP A 179 14.44 -39.00 -18.86
CA TRP A 179 15.76 -39.35 -18.34
C TRP A 179 15.56 -40.22 -17.09
N SER A 180 15.74 -41.53 -17.24
CA SER A 180 15.67 -42.48 -16.14
C SER A 180 16.78 -42.18 -15.12
N MET A 181 16.40 -41.71 -13.93
CA MET A 181 17.31 -41.72 -12.78
C MET A 181 17.48 -43.17 -12.31
N VAL A 182 18.74 -43.62 -12.23
CA VAL A 182 19.13 -44.91 -11.65
C VAL A 182 18.90 -44.84 -10.12
N PRO A 183 18.10 -45.73 -9.52
CA PRO A 183 17.93 -45.76 -8.07
C PRO A 183 19.22 -46.27 -7.39
N PRO A 184 19.63 -45.68 -6.25
CA PRO A 184 20.78 -46.19 -5.50
C PRO A 184 20.45 -47.56 -4.91
N ALA A 185 21.41 -48.49 -5.05
CA ALA A 185 21.31 -49.84 -4.49
C ALA A 185 21.19 -49.79 -2.96
N ALA A 186 20.20 -50.50 -2.45
CA ALA A 186 19.95 -50.71 -1.03
C ALA A 186 21.05 -51.57 -0.39
N ASN A 187 21.66 -51.06 0.68
CA ASN A 187 22.35 -51.88 1.67
C ASN A 187 21.67 -51.65 3.02
N GLU A 188 21.20 -52.75 3.61
CA GLU A 188 20.40 -52.78 4.82
C GLU A 188 21.25 -52.71 6.11
N SER A 189 20.76 -51.86 7.03
CA SER A 189 20.58 -52.12 8.49
C SER A 189 21.73 -51.90 9.51
N PRO A 190 21.45 -51.74 10.85
CA PRO A 190 20.18 -51.40 11.54
C PRO A 190 20.28 -50.39 12.74
N GLU A 191 19.09 -50.10 13.31
CA GLU A 191 18.75 -49.75 14.72
C GLU A 191 18.79 -48.30 15.30
N LYS A 192 17.55 -47.83 15.59
CA LYS A 192 17.03 -47.27 16.87
C LYS A 192 17.69 -46.04 17.52
N ARG A 193 16.91 -44.95 17.63
CA ARG A 193 16.43 -44.40 18.92
C ARG A 193 15.36 -43.33 18.72
N SER A 194 14.24 -43.53 19.41
CA SER A 194 13.19 -42.56 19.68
C SER A 194 13.67 -41.51 20.69
N LEU A 195 13.12 -40.29 20.61
CA LEU A 195 12.74 -39.45 21.75
C LEU A 195 12.03 -38.19 21.22
N GLY A 196 10.73 -38.08 21.52
CA GLY A 196 9.98 -36.86 21.29
C GLY A 196 10.37 -35.75 22.25
N LYS A 197 10.01 -34.51 21.90
CA LYS A 197 9.77 -33.43 22.86
C LYS A 197 8.92 -32.34 22.23
N THR A 198 7.72 -32.19 22.78
CA THR A 198 6.89 -31.00 22.70
C THR A 198 7.54 -29.88 23.53
N ASN A 199 7.57 -28.65 23.01
CA ASN A 199 7.88 -27.48 23.83
C ASN A 199 6.77 -26.44 23.68
N ARG A 200 5.93 -26.39 24.73
CA ARG A 200 5.04 -25.26 25.02
C ARG A 200 5.90 -24.11 25.55
N GLY A 201 6.04 -23.05 24.76
CA GLY A 201 6.66 -21.79 25.21
C GLY A 201 5.74 -21.05 26.17
N LYS A 202 6.20 -20.87 27.41
CA LYS A 202 5.60 -20.01 28.44
C LYS A 202 5.68 -18.54 27.99
N GLY A 203 4.53 -17.88 27.92
CA GLY A 203 4.43 -16.44 27.68
C GLY A 203 5.03 -15.63 28.83
N TYR A 204 5.92 -14.72 28.46
CA TYR A 204 6.47 -13.65 29.29
C TYR A 204 5.40 -12.59 29.55
N VAL A 205 5.19 -12.22 30.81
CA VAL A 205 4.28 -11.15 31.24
C VAL A 205 5.13 -9.93 31.65
N PRO A 206 5.00 -8.76 31.00
CA PRO A 206 5.67 -7.56 31.46
C PRO A 206 4.94 -6.92 32.67
N PRO A 207 5.66 -6.34 33.65
CA PRO A 207 5.05 -5.71 34.81
C PRO A 207 4.39 -4.36 34.47
N LYS A 208 3.29 -4.06 35.17
CA LYS A 208 2.58 -2.78 35.15
C LYS A 208 3.48 -1.66 35.68
N ILE A 209 3.58 -0.57 34.93
CA ILE A 209 4.16 0.70 35.41
C ILE A 209 2.99 1.58 35.87
N ASP A 210 3.00 1.88 37.16
CA ASP A 210 2.10 2.84 37.80
C ASP A 210 2.42 4.26 37.33
N SER A 211 1.36 4.98 36.99
CA SER A 211 1.37 6.39 36.59
C SER A 211 1.52 7.29 37.82
N LEU A 212 2.74 7.79 38.07
CA LEU A 212 2.93 8.93 38.99
C LEU A 212 2.99 10.25 38.22
N LYS A 213 2.12 11.16 38.67
CA LYS A 213 1.91 12.52 38.20
C LYS A 213 3.19 13.35 38.35
N ARG A 214 3.51 14.11 37.30
CA ARG A 214 4.56 15.12 37.26
C ARG A 214 4.20 16.28 38.20
N ALA A 215 4.96 16.46 39.28
CA ALA A 215 4.99 17.71 40.04
C ALA A 215 5.78 18.73 39.22
N SER A 216 5.23 19.94 39.06
CA SER A 216 5.91 21.08 38.45
C SER A 216 6.50 21.95 39.54
N ASP A 217 7.82 22.01 39.62
CA ASP A 217 8.49 23.13 40.26
C ASP A 217 9.30 23.92 39.22
N LYS A 218 9.13 25.23 39.31
CA LYS A 218 9.75 26.25 38.46
C LYS A 218 11.13 26.55 39.02
N GLU A 219 12.17 26.42 38.20
CA GLU A 219 13.35 27.29 38.31
C GLU A 219 13.78 27.78 36.93
N ALA A 220 14.30 28.99 36.95
CA ALA A 220 14.42 29.90 35.83
C ALA A 220 15.66 29.61 34.96
N GLY A 221 15.50 29.83 33.65
CA GLY A 221 16.56 30.39 32.81
C GLY A 221 17.84 29.58 32.65
N GLN A 222 17.78 28.44 31.97
CA GLN A 222 18.94 27.93 31.23
C GLN A 222 18.54 27.57 29.80
N THR A 223 19.24 28.18 28.86
CA THR A 223 19.14 27.97 27.42
C THR A 223 19.35 26.50 27.08
N LYS A 224 18.47 25.96 26.24
CA LYS A 224 18.36 24.54 25.85
C LYS A 224 19.53 24.02 24.98
N MET A 225 20.72 24.60 25.08
CA MET A 225 21.90 24.30 24.24
C MET A 225 23.19 24.04 25.01
N GLU A 226 23.14 23.84 26.33
CA GLU A 226 24.30 23.31 27.07
C GLU A 226 23.93 21.93 27.58
N GLN A 227 24.32 20.90 26.82
CA GLN A 227 24.35 19.53 27.34
C GLN A 227 25.67 19.36 28.07
N ASP A 228 25.60 19.24 29.40
CA ASP A 228 26.76 18.84 30.19
C ASP A 228 27.21 17.45 29.76
N ILE A 229 28.38 17.40 29.12
CA ILE A 229 29.02 16.14 28.73
C ILE A 229 29.47 15.44 30.02
N PRO A 230 29.01 14.20 30.28
CA PRO A 230 29.40 13.46 31.49
C PRO A 230 30.92 13.33 31.59
N GLU A 231 31.46 13.41 32.82
CA GLU A 231 32.91 13.44 33.08
C GLU A 231 33.63 12.20 32.54
N GLU A 232 32.97 11.06 32.54
CA GLU A 232 33.47 9.80 31.95
C GLU A 232 33.80 9.97 30.45
N VAL A 233 32.92 10.62 29.70
CA VAL A 233 33.10 10.86 28.26
C VAL A 233 34.21 11.88 28.00
N LYS A 234 34.40 12.86 28.88
CA LYS A 234 35.54 13.80 28.79
C LYS A 234 36.87 13.10 29.01
N ALA A 235 36.94 12.17 29.96
CA ALA A 235 38.13 11.38 30.24
C ALA A 235 38.45 10.42 29.08
N GLU A 236 37.45 9.77 28.50
CA GLU A 236 37.60 8.91 27.32
C GLU A 236 38.09 9.71 26.10
N PHE A 237 37.53 10.90 25.86
CA PHE A 237 37.98 11.77 24.78
C PHE A 237 39.45 12.18 24.95
N ALA A 238 39.87 12.54 26.16
CA ALA A 238 41.26 12.85 26.45
C ALA A 238 42.18 11.64 26.20
N ALA A 239 41.79 10.44 26.64
CA ALA A 239 42.54 9.22 26.38
C ALA A 239 42.64 8.88 24.88
N LEU A 240 41.56 9.09 24.12
CA LEU A 240 41.54 8.89 22.68
C LEU A 240 42.41 9.92 21.95
N SER A 241 42.36 11.18 22.38
CA SER A 241 43.17 12.25 21.77
C SER A 241 44.67 12.04 21.94
N THR A 242 45.11 11.58 23.12
CA THR A 242 46.52 11.25 23.40
C THR A 242 46.98 10.03 22.60
N ARG A 243 46.13 8.99 22.49
CA ARG A 243 46.40 7.83 21.65
C ARG A 243 46.51 8.23 20.18
N LEU A 244 45.63 9.09 19.70
CA LEU A 244 45.65 9.60 18.32
C LEU A 244 46.92 10.41 18.07
N ALA A 245 47.31 11.32 18.97
CA ALA A 245 48.57 12.05 18.87
C ALA A 245 49.78 11.12 18.78
N SER A 246 49.83 10.07 19.61
CA SER A 246 50.91 9.07 19.55
C SER A 246 50.92 8.26 18.25
N LEU A 247 49.75 8.05 17.63
CA LEU A 247 49.65 7.37 16.33
C LEU A 247 50.07 8.31 15.19
N LYS A 248 49.71 9.59 15.26
CA LYS A 248 50.15 10.61 14.30
C LYS A 248 51.67 10.75 14.30
N ASP A 249 52.29 10.82 15.47
CA ASP A 249 53.75 10.87 15.59
C ASP A 249 54.44 9.62 15.05
N LYS A 250 53.83 8.44 15.24
CA LYS A 250 54.38 7.16 14.75
C LYS A 250 54.21 6.93 13.25
N TYR A 251 53.12 7.42 12.68
CA TYR A 251 52.74 7.13 11.29
C TYR A 251 52.80 8.36 10.36
N GLY A 252 53.21 9.53 10.86
CA GLY A 252 53.53 10.71 10.06
C GLY A 252 52.34 11.36 9.35
N VAL A 253 51.13 11.32 9.94
CA VAL A 253 49.90 11.96 9.40
C VAL A 253 49.38 13.06 10.31
#